data_AF-A0A969B9G9-F1
#
_entry.id   AF-A0A969B9G9-F1
#
_cell.length_a   1.000
_cell.length_b   1.000
_cell.length_c   1.000
_cell.angle_alpha   90.00
_cell.angle_beta   90.00
_cell.angle_gamma   90.00
#
_symmetry.space_group_name_H-M   'P 1'
#
loop_
_entity.id
_entity.type
_entity.pdbx_description
1 polymer ?
#
loop_
_entity_poly.entity_id
_entity_poly.type
_entity_poly.pdbx_seq_one_letter_code
_entity_poly.pdbx_strand_id
1 'polypeptide(L)'
;MPGFSQQGKIIDHTCIDLSKIPLEYINAAKSNLDIYFGHKSHGSQVTSSGMQAIMNFSTENKSIYSYNNDGANGALKIYEYTITRQKMVGKPTLEITWIT
;
A
#
# COMPACT_ATOMS: atom_id res chain seq x y z
N MET A 1 -40.93 1.75 -1.18
CA MET A 1 -39.96 0.64 -1.03
C MET A 1 -38.97 1.06 0.05
N PRO A 2 -38.83 0.35 1.18
CA PRO A 2 -37.83 0.70 2.19
C PRO A 2 -36.44 0.31 1.68
N GLY A 3 -35.54 1.29 1.62
CA GLY A 3 -34.13 1.05 1.28
C GLY A 3 -33.41 0.45 2.48
N PHE A 4 -32.78 -0.71 2.30
CA PHE A 4 -31.86 -1.27 3.28
C PHE A 4 -30.61 -0.38 3.31
N SER A 5 -30.44 0.40 4.38
CA SER A 5 -29.16 1.05 4.66
C SER A 5 -28.15 -0.05 5.05
N GLN A 6 -27.11 -0.23 4.25
CA GLN A 6 -26.01 -1.13 4.61
C GLN A 6 -25.43 -0.64 5.94
N GLN A 7 -25.41 -1.49 6.96
CA GLN A 7 -24.74 -1.20 8.22
C GLN A 7 -23.28 -0.81 7.93
N GLY A 8 -22.93 0.43 8.21
CA GLY A 8 -21.57 0.92 8.06
C GLY A 8 -20.63 0.05 8.89
N LYS A 9 -19.67 -0.60 8.23
CA LYS A 9 -18.58 -1.29 8.94
C LYS A 9 -17.65 -0.23 9.49
N ILE A 10 -17.64 -0.08 10.81
CA ILE A 10 -16.63 0.72 11.51
C ILE A 10 -15.43 -0.21 11.71
N ILE A 11 -14.32 0.09 11.03
CA ILE A 11 -13.05 -0.60 11.28
C ILE A 11 -12.34 0.15 12.41
N ASP A 12 -12.15 -0.54 13.53
CA ASP A 12 -11.44 0.03 14.68
C ASP A 12 -9.92 -0.02 14.44
N HIS A 13 -9.35 1.15 14.15
CA HIS A 13 -7.91 1.32 13.95
C HIS A 13 -7.16 1.66 15.27
N THR A 14 -7.84 1.71 16.42
CA THR A 14 -7.22 2.01 17.72
C THR A 14 -6.60 0.79 18.39
N CYS A 15 -6.94 -0.41 17.90
CA CYS A 15 -6.44 -1.68 18.44
C CYS A 15 -5.02 -2.03 18.00
N ILE A 16 -4.42 -1.27 17.08
CA ILE A 16 -3.06 -1.54 16.56
C ILE A 16 -2.08 -0.46 17.01
N ASP A 17 -0.95 -0.91 17.56
CA ASP A 17 0.17 -0.06 17.91
C ASP A 17 1.30 -0.30 16.91
N LEU A 18 1.47 0.64 15.98
CA LEU A 18 2.46 0.54 14.91
C LEU A 18 3.90 0.62 15.45
N SER A 19 4.11 1.17 16.65
CA SER A 19 5.44 1.22 17.29
C SER A 19 5.97 -0.16 17.66
N LYS A 20 5.07 -1.15 17.76
CA LYS A 20 5.42 -2.54 18.07
C LYS A 20 6.00 -3.30 16.89
N ILE A 21 6.00 -2.75 15.68
CA ILE A 21 6.60 -3.38 14.50
C ILE A 21 8.12 -3.19 14.57
N PRO A 22 8.92 -4.26 14.75
CA PRO A 22 10.37 -4.12 14.80
C PRO A 22 10.95 -3.58 13.49
N LEU A 23 11.90 -2.64 13.60
CA LEU A 23 12.52 -1.99 12.44
C LEU A 23 13.25 -2.98 11.51
N GLU A 24 13.74 -4.09 12.06
CA GLU A 24 14.36 -5.18 11.29
C GLU A 24 13.44 -5.74 10.21
N TYR A 25 12.13 -5.86 10.47
CA TYR A 25 11.17 -6.35 9.47
C TYR A 25 10.88 -5.30 8.41
N ILE A 26 10.88 -4.01 8.77
CA ILE A 26 10.72 -2.92 7.82
C ILE A 26 11.93 -2.88 6.88
N ASN A 27 13.14 -3.03 7.42
CA ASN A 27 14.36 -3.08 6.62
C ASN A 27 14.41 -4.35 5.75
N ALA A 28 14.04 -5.51 6.29
CA ALA A 28 13.96 -6.74 5.52
C ALA A 28 12.94 -6.64 4.38
N ALA A 29 11.80 -5.98 4.60
CA ALA A 29 10.83 -5.72 3.56
C ALA A 29 11.40 -4.80 2.46
N LYS A 30 12.06 -3.70 2.83
CA LYS A 30 12.72 -2.81 1.86
C LYS A 30 13.78 -3.52 1.00
N SER A 31 14.51 -4.47 1.57
CA SER A 31 15.55 -5.21 0.85
C SER A 31 15.02 -6.34 -0.03
N ASN A 32 13.95 -7.02 0.38
CA ASN A 32 13.54 -8.28 -0.23
C ASN A 32 12.19 -8.22 -0.96
N LEU A 33 11.38 -7.19 -0.72
CA LEU A 33 10.04 -7.09 -1.26
C LEU A 33 9.97 -6.08 -2.40
N ASP A 34 9.69 -6.58 -3.60
CA ASP A 34 9.23 -5.78 -4.72
C ASP A 34 7.70 -5.83 -4.77
N ILE A 35 7.03 -4.73 -4.43
CA ILE A 35 5.57 -4.66 -4.43
C ILE A 35 5.09 -4.21 -5.81
N TYR A 36 4.22 -5.01 -6.43
CA TYR A 36 3.55 -4.66 -7.67
C TYR A 36 2.09 -4.34 -7.35
N PHE A 37 1.72 -3.05 -7.35
CA PHE A 37 0.38 -2.58 -7.03
C PHE A 37 -0.42 -2.20 -8.27
N GLY A 38 -1.45 -3.00 -8.56
CA GLY A 38 -2.34 -2.83 -9.69
C GLY A 38 -3.71 -2.33 -9.29
N HIS A 39 -4.20 -1.32 -9.98
CA HIS A 39 -5.56 -0.81 -9.76
C HIS A 39 -6.36 -0.60 -11.05
N LYS A 40 -7.69 -0.76 -10.96
CA LYS A 40 -8.65 -0.40 -12.02
C LYS A 40 -9.38 0.87 -11.58
N SER A 41 -9.17 2.00 -12.28
CA SER A 41 -9.75 3.34 -12.03
C SER A 41 -9.50 3.91 -10.61
N HIS A 42 -8.99 5.14 -10.49
CA HIS A 42 -8.80 5.89 -9.22
C HIS A 42 -8.04 5.19 -8.05
N GLY A 43 -7.54 3.97 -8.20
CA GLY A 43 -6.95 3.20 -7.10
C GLY A 43 -5.56 3.65 -6.62
N SER A 44 -5.01 4.72 -7.19
CA SER A 44 -3.79 5.38 -6.69
C SER A 44 -3.95 5.99 -5.29
N GLN A 45 -5.13 5.94 -4.68
CA GLN A 45 -5.36 6.44 -3.32
C GLN A 45 -4.42 5.79 -2.29
N VAL A 46 -4.06 4.52 -2.45
CA VAL A 46 -3.14 3.82 -1.53
C VAL A 46 -1.75 4.45 -1.57
N THR A 47 -1.20 4.66 -2.75
CA THR A 47 0.14 5.22 -2.95
C THR A 47 0.13 6.74 -2.80
N SER A 48 -0.73 7.43 -3.54
CA SER A 48 -0.75 8.89 -3.65
C SER A 48 -1.32 9.59 -2.41
N SER A 49 -2.21 8.94 -1.64
CA SER A 49 -2.78 9.56 -0.44
C SER A 49 -2.39 8.82 0.83
N GLY A 50 -2.50 7.49 0.86
CA GLY A 50 -2.19 6.68 2.04
C GLY A 50 -0.71 6.73 2.41
N MET A 51 0.16 6.27 1.53
CA MET A 51 1.61 6.22 1.80
C MET A 51 2.21 7.62 1.98
N GLN A 52 1.72 8.61 1.22
CA GLN A 52 2.12 10.00 1.43
C GLN A 52 1.72 10.54 2.81
N ALA A 53 0.50 10.25 3.27
CA ALA A 53 0.07 10.67 4.61
C ALA A 53 0.94 10.05 5.71
N ILE A 54 1.32 8.77 5.57
CA ILE A 54 2.21 8.09 6.52
C ILE A 54 3.59 8.75 6.56
N MET A 55 4.20 8.99 5.39
CA MET A 55 5.51 9.67 5.31
C MET A 55 5.46 11.09 5.86
N ASN A 56 4.35 11.81 5.67
CA ASN A 56 4.21 13.19 6.11
C ASN A 56 3.81 13.33 7.58
N PHE A 57 3.47 12.24 8.27
CA PHE A 57 3.08 12.27 9.67
C PHE A 57 4.23 12.68 10.59
N SER A 58 5.48 12.30 10.28
CA SER A 58 6.67 12.72 11.01
C SER A 58 7.93 12.66 10.15
N THR A 59 8.98 13.40 10.53
CA THR A 59 10.28 13.37 9.84
C THR A 59 10.93 11.98 9.91
N GLU A 60 10.75 11.26 11.02
CA GLU A 60 11.23 9.89 11.19
C GLU A 60 10.49 8.94 10.22
N ASN A 61 9.17 9.06 10.13
CA ASN A 61 8.35 8.28 9.21
C ASN A 61 8.74 8.51 7.75
N LYS A 62 9.11 9.74 7.39
CA LYS A 62 9.60 10.03 6.04
C LYS A 62 10.84 9.21 5.66
N SER A 63 11.72 8.95 6.62
CA SER A 63 12.91 8.11 6.40
C SER A 63 12.57 6.61 6.44
N ILE A 64 11.74 6.20 7.40
CA ILE A 64 11.41 4.79 7.65
C ILE A 64 10.46 4.24 6.57
N TYR A 65 9.49 5.03 6.12
CA TYR A 65 8.43 4.61 5.19
C TYR A 65 8.56 5.23 3.80
N SER A 66 9.74 5.72 3.45
CA SER A 66 10.06 6.14 2.08
C SER A 66 9.77 5.01 1.09
N TYR A 67 9.16 5.36 -0.05
CA TYR A 67 8.90 4.44 -1.15
C TYR A 67 9.19 5.09 -2.51
N ASN A 68 9.63 4.29 -3.47
CA ASN A 68 9.85 4.69 -4.86
C ASN A 68 9.84 3.45 -5.77
N ASN A 69 10.03 3.65 -7.07
CA ASN A 69 9.96 2.59 -8.08
C ASN A 69 11.29 1.85 -8.31
N ASP A 70 12.38 2.27 -7.66
CA ASP A 70 13.74 1.75 -7.89
C ASP A 70 14.45 1.28 -6.61
N GLY A 71 13.89 1.57 -5.44
CA GLY A 71 14.47 1.30 -4.13
C GLY A 71 15.61 2.23 -3.74
N ALA A 72 15.80 3.33 -4.48
CA ALA A 72 16.89 4.26 -4.22
C ALA A 72 16.83 4.81 -2.79
N ASN A 73 17.99 5.05 -2.18
CA ASN A 73 18.14 5.56 -0.82
C ASN A 73 17.48 4.68 0.27
N GLY A 74 17.34 3.37 0.03
CA GLY A 74 16.76 2.45 1.02
C GLY A 74 15.25 2.61 1.17
N ALA A 75 14.57 3.05 0.11
CA ALA A 75 13.12 3.14 0.06
C ALA A 75 12.50 1.78 -0.31
N LEU A 76 11.24 1.58 0.09
CA LEU A 76 10.45 0.43 -0.29
C LEU A 76 10.13 0.49 -1.79
N LYS A 77 10.39 -0.62 -2.49
CA LYS A 77 10.12 -0.73 -3.93
C LYS A 77 8.65 -0.99 -4.19
N ILE A 78 7.99 0.00 -4.80
CA ILE A 78 6.59 -0.11 -5.23
C ILE A 78 6.48 0.26 -6.71
N TYR A 79 6.00 -0.69 -7.50
CA TYR A 79 5.59 -0.51 -8.88
C TYR A 79 4.09 -0.31 -8.93
N GLU A 80 3.65 0.91 -9.20
CA GLU A 80 2.23 1.19 -9.41
C GLU A 80 1.88 1.16 -10.89
N TYR A 81 0.74 0.56 -11.21
CA TYR A 81 0.24 0.51 -12.58
C TYR A 81 -1.29 0.47 -12.63
N THR A 82 -1.84 1.21 -13.59
CA THR A 82 -3.22 0.99 -14.03
C THR A 82 -3.29 -0.37 -14.70
N ILE A 83 -4.15 -1.25 -14.20
CA ILE A 83 -4.32 -2.60 -14.76
C ILE A 83 -4.88 -2.47 -16.18
N THR A 84 -3.97 -2.58 -17.15
CA THR A 84 -4.24 -2.93 -18.54
C THR A 84 -3.63 -4.32 -18.73
N ARG A 85 -4.42 -5.28 -19.25
CA ARG A 85 -4.10 -6.73 -19.24
C ARG A 85 -2.68 -7.10 -19.74
N GLN A 86 -2.02 -6.26 -20.54
CA GLN A 86 -0.70 -6.54 -21.11
C GLN A 86 0.49 -6.26 -20.19
N LYS A 87 0.41 -5.34 -19.23
CA LYS A 87 1.60 -4.90 -18.45
C LYS A 87 2.00 -5.84 -17.29
N MET A 88 1.19 -6.86 -17.02
CA MET A 88 1.29 -7.73 -15.84
C MET A 88 1.79 -9.15 -16.15
N VAL A 89 1.97 -9.48 -17.43
CA VAL A 89 2.40 -10.82 -17.86
C VAL A 89 3.84 -11.06 -17.41
N GLY A 90 4.07 -12.08 -16.57
CA GLY A 90 5.40 -12.54 -16.16
C GLY A 90 5.99 -11.89 -14.89
N LYS A 91 5.20 -11.12 -14.13
CA LYS A 91 5.59 -10.62 -12.80
C LYS A 91 4.91 -11.43 -11.70
N PRO A 92 5.56 -11.66 -10.53
CA PRO A 92 4.88 -12.22 -9.38
C PRO A 92 3.80 -11.23 -8.92
N THR A 93 2.55 -11.56 -9.18
CA THR A 93 1.41 -10.65 -9.01
C THR A 93 0.46 -11.20 -7.95
N LEU A 94 0.15 -10.38 -6.94
CA LEU A 94 -0.99 -10.60 -6.04
C LEU A 94 -2.20 -9.86 -6.62
N GLU A 95 -3.02 -10.56 -7.41
CA GLU A 95 -4.26 -10.00 -7.96
C GLU A 95 -5.39 -10.06 -6.93
N ILE A 96 -5.71 -8.93 -6.30
CA ILE A 96 -6.92 -8.81 -5.47
C ILE A 96 -8.08 -8.45 -6.39
N THR A 97 -8.85 -9.47 -6.80
CA THR A 97 -10.10 -9.28 -7.53
C THR A 97 -11.24 -9.10 -6.53
N TRP A 98 -11.80 -7.90 -6.45
CA TRP A 98 -13.07 -7.70 -5.74
C TRP A 98 -14.17 -8.45 -6.51
N ILE A 99 -14.73 -9.50 -5.90
CA ILE A 99 -15.94 -10.15 -6.38
C ILE A 99 -17.09 -9.19 -6.03
N THR A 100 -17.70 -8.59 -7.05
CA THR A 100 -18.97 -7.87 -6.93
C THR A 100 -20.14 -8.82 -6.83
#